data_AF-A0A2M7Z5K3-F1
#
_entry.id   AF-A0A2M7Z5K3-F1
#
_cell.length_a   1.000
_cell.length_b   1.000
_cell.length_c   1.000
_cell.angle_alpha   90.00
_cell.angle_beta   90.00
_cell.angle_gamma   90.00
#
_symmetry.space_group_name_H-M   'P 1'
#
loop_
_entity.id
_entity.type
_entity.pdbx_description
1 polymer ?
#
loop_
_entity_poly.entity_id
_entity_poly.type
_entity_poly.pdbx_seq_one_letter_code
_entity_poly.pdbx_strand_id
1 'polypeptide(L)'
;MKTQRAFTLTEMIVAITIFVLIVVAVFSAHTLSQRAYREGERAAEISQNGRVILERMAREIRQAKELVTNLSYSETEATSSLEFEDGHIPIPSRYQDLGSEYYYIRYHIPAGTQDLERQYRVYCFDSCDFTNCQPQSATCTNVCSSYHRWNATQETTPTSTHPCVLEDKIIGEYLTGLGFWGSSVISVSTTLEKEDKSLNLKTKVYGRNL
;
A
#
# COMPACT_ATOMS: atom_id res chain seq x y z
N MET A 1 -43.49 57.69 34.69
CA MET A 1 -43.29 56.22 34.57
C MET A 1 -43.49 55.84 33.11
N LYS A 2 -42.48 55.29 32.44
CA LYS A 2 -42.61 54.75 31.08
C LYS A 2 -43.26 53.37 31.18
N THR A 3 -44.44 53.21 30.58
CA THR A 3 -45.08 51.91 30.38
C THR A 3 -44.25 51.11 29.38
N GLN A 4 -43.65 50.00 29.80
CA GLN A 4 -43.02 49.05 28.88
C GLN A 4 -44.14 48.32 28.13
N ARG A 5 -44.11 48.38 26.79
CA ARG A 5 -45.04 47.63 25.94
C ARG A 5 -44.66 46.15 26.01
N ALA A 6 -45.59 45.32 26.46
CA ALA A 6 -45.46 43.87 26.36
C ALA A 6 -45.70 43.43 24.90
N PHE A 7 -45.02 42.36 24.47
CA PHE A 7 -45.20 41.78 23.15
C PHE A 7 -46.58 41.14 23.02
N THR A 8 -47.17 41.27 21.83
CA THR A 8 -48.42 40.59 21.49
C THR A 8 -48.19 39.10 21.23
N LEU A 9 -49.22 38.28 21.44
CA LEU A 9 -49.16 36.83 21.13
C LEU A 9 -48.74 36.58 19.67
N THR A 10 -49.24 37.40 18.75
CA THR A 10 -48.93 37.31 17.32
C THR A 10 -47.46 37.59 17.03
N GLU A 11 -46.86 38.61 17.65
CA GLU A 11 -45.43 38.90 17.52
C GLU A 11 -44.57 37.73 18.03
N MET A 12 -44.95 37.10 19.14
CA MET A 12 -44.24 35.93 19.67
C MET A 12 -44.31 34.74 18.70
N ILE A 13 -45.49 34.47 18.12
CA ILE A 13 -45.64 33.37 17.14
C ILE A 13 -44.79 33.66 15.90
N VAL A 14 -44.83 34.88 15.36
CA VAL A 14 -44.02 35.25 14.20
C VAL A 14 -42.52 35.10 14.50
N ALA A 15 -42.07 35.59 15.65
CA ALA A 15 -40.67 35.47 16.08
C ALA A 15 -40.22 34.01 16.21
N ILE A 16 -41.04 33.15 16.85
CA ILE A 16 -40.74 31.71 16.98
C ILE A 16 -40.69 31.04 15.61
N THR A 17 -41.65 31.34 14.72
CA THR A 17 -41.67 30.77 13.37
C THR A 17 -40.40 31.14 12.59
N ILE A 18 -40.01 32.42 12.62
CA ILE A 18 -38.77 32.89 11.97
C ILE A 18 -37.55 32.21 12.59
N PHE A 19 -37.49 32.11 13.93
CA PHE A 19 -36.39 31.45 14.62
C PHE A 19 -36.26 29.97 14.21
N VAL A 20 -37.36 29.23 14.17
CA VAL A 20 -37.35 27.83 13.74
C VAL A 20 -36.88 27.69 12.29
N LEU A 21 -37.34 28.56 11.39
CA LEU A 21 -36.87 28.57 10.00
C LEU A 21 -35.37 28.81 9.89
N ILE A 22 -34.84 29.76 10.67
CA ILE A 22 -33.39 30.03 10.72
C ILE A 22 -32.64 28.81 11.23
N VAL A 23 -33.09 28.18 12.33
CA VAL A 23 -32.44 26.99 12.90
C VAL A 23 -32.43 25.85 11.89
N VAL A 24 -33.55 25.60 11.19
CA VAL A 24 -33.63 24.56 10.15
C VAL A 24 -32.67 24.85 8.99
N ALA A 25 -32.59 26.10 8.54
CA ALA A 25 -31.68 26.49 7.47
C ALA A 25 -30.21 26.28 7.87
N VAL A 26 -29.83 26.73 9.07
CA VAL A 26 -28.48 26.57 9.62
C VAL A 26 -28.13 25.09 9.79
N PHE A 27 -29.03 24.29 10.34
CA PHE A 27 -28.81 22.85 10.52
C PHE A 27 -28.66 22.12 9.18
N SER A 28 -29.46 22.48 8.18
CA SER A 28 -29.35 21.93 6.83
C SER A 28 -28.02 22.28 6.16
N ALA A 29 -27.57 23.53 6.28
CA ALA A 29 -26.26 23.95 5.78
C ALA A 29 -25.12 23.21 6.48
N HIS A 30 -25.21 23.04 7.80
CA HIS A 30 -24.21 22.34 8.59
C HIS A 30 -24.10 20.85 8.22
N THR A 31 -25.24 20.17 8.10
CA THR A 31 -25.26 18.74 7.71
C THR A 31 -24.73 18.53 6.30
N LEU A 32 -25.08 19.41 5.35
CA LEU A 32 -24.52 19.38 4.00
C LEU A 32 -23.00 19.57 4.02
N SER A 33 -22.51 20.55 4.78
CA SER A 33 -21.07 20.82 4.92
C SER A 33 -20.31 19.64 5.51
N GLN A 34 -20.85 19.00 6.56
CA GLN A 34 -20.22 17.81 7.15
C GLN A 34 -20.16 16.63 6.16
N ARG A 35 -21.22 16.41 5.38
CA ARG A 35 -21.24 15.36 4.35
C ARG A 35 -20.21 15.64 3.27
N ALA A 36 -20.16 16.85 2.75
CA ALA A 36 -19.17 17.26 1.75
C ALA A 36 -17.73 17.13 2.27
N TYR A 37 -17.49 17.45 3.55
CA TYR A 37 -16.18 17.29 4.17
C TYR A 37 -15.75 15.82 4.25
N ARG A 38 -16.61 14.94 4.77
CA ARG A 38 -16.30 13.50 4.88
C ARG A 38 -16.08 12.85 3.53
N GLU A 39 -16.87 13.25 2.54
CA GLU A 39 -16.70 12.81 1.16
C GLU A 39 -15.34 13.21 0.58
N GLY A 40 -14.95 14.48 0.79
CA GLY A 40 -13.65 15.00 0.36
C GLY A 40 -12.48 14.29 1.05
N GLU A 41 -12.62 14.02 2.36
CA GLU A 41 -11.63 13.29 3.14
C GLU A 41 -11.40 11.87 2.60
N ARG A 42 -12.48 11.13 2.31
CA ARG A 42 -12.40 9.77 1.75
C ARG A 42 -11.74 9.74 0.38
N ALA A 43 -12.14 10.65 -0.52
CA ALA A 43 -11.57 10.75 -1.85
C ALA A 43 -10.08 11.14 -1.80
N ALA A 44 -9.70 12.02 -0.88
CA ALA A 44 -8.31 12.41 -0.67
C ALA A 44 -7.47 11.24 -0.13
N GLU A 45 -8.00 10.48 0.83
CA GLU A 45 -7.31 9.35 1.44
C GLU A 45 -7.00 8.24 0.43
N ILE A 46 -7.99 7.77 -0.35
CA ILE A 46 -7.74 6.74 -1.36
C ILE A 46 -6.77 7.21 -2.44
N SER A 47 -6.84 8.50 -2.82
CA SER A 47 -5.94 9.08 -3.81
C SER A 47 -4.51 9.17 -3.29
N GLN A 48 -4.34 9.61 -2.04
CA GLN A 48 -3.03 9.66 -1.40
C GLN A 48 -2.44 8.26 -1.22
N ASN A 49 -3.24 7.29 -0.77
CA ASN A 49 -2.80 5.92 -0.59
C ASN A 49 -2.32 5.33 -1.92
N GLY A 50 -3.16 5.41 -2.96
CA GLY A 50 -2.82 4.95 -4.31
C GLY A 50 -1.56 5.63 -4.88
N ARG A 51 -1.39 6.93 -4.65
CA ARG A 51 -0.16 7.65 -5.07
C ARG A 51 1.07 7.13 -4.34
N VAL A 52 1.02 7.00 -3.02
CA VAL A 52 2.16 6.52 -2.21
C VAL A 52 2.56 5.10 -2.61
N ILE A 53 1.58 4.21 -2.80
CA ILE A 53 1.77 2.84 -3.28
C ILE A 53 2.49 2.84 -4.63
N LEU A 54 1.97 3.56 -5.63
CA LEU A 54 2.54 3.58 -6.97
C LEU A 54 3.92 4.24 -7.01
N GLU A 55 4.15 5.33 -6.27
CA GLU A 55 5.46 5.98 -6.20
C GLU A 55 6.52 5.08 -5.58
N ARG A 56 6.16 4.32 -4.54
CA ARG A 56 7.04 3.35 -3.90
C ARG A 56 7.38 2.21 -4.85
N MET A 57 6.37 1.52 -5.39
CA MET A 57 6.60 0.43 -6.36
C MET A 57 7.40 0.91 -7.56
N ALA A 58 7.07 2.08 -8.13
CA ALA A 58 7.79 2.60 -9.28
C ALA A 58 9.26 2.93 -8.97
N ARG A 59 9.58 3.38 -7.76
CA ARG A 59 10.96 3.62 -7.34
C ARG A 59 11.74 2.32 -7.25
N GLU A 60 11.18 1.33 -6.56
CA GLU A 60 11.86 0.06 -6.31
C GLU A 60 11.98 -0.78 -7.58
N ILE A 61 10.95 -0.78 -8.46
CA ILE A 61 11.01 -1.41 -9.79
C ILE A 61 12.08 -0.77 -10.67
N ARG A 62 12.22 0.57 -10.67
CA ARG A 62 13.30 1.24 -11.43
C ARG A 62 14.69 0.79 -11.00
N GLN A 63 14.82 0.41 -9.74
CA GLN A 63 16.05 -0.02 -9.10
C GLN A 63 16.23 -1.54 -9.17
N ALA A 64 15.24 -2.29 -9.66
CA ALA A 64 15.32 -3.73 -9.81
C ALA A 64 16.52 -4.11 -10.68
N LYS A 65 17.18 -5.20 -10.28
CA LYS A 65 18.31 -5.78 -11.00
C LYS A 65 17.86 -6.91 -11.92
N GLU A 66 16.91 -7.73 -11.48
CA GLU A 66 16.36 -8.85 -12.25
C GLU A 66 14.93 -9.15 -11.81
N LEU A 67 14.05 -9.53 -12.74
CA LEU A 67 12.71 -10.00 -12.40
C LEU A 67 12.72 -11.48 -12.02
N VAL A 68 12.05 -11.81 -10.91
CA VAL A 68 11.78 -13.19 -10.50
C VAL A 68 10.43 -13.65 -11.04
N THR A 69 9.45 -12.76 -11.04
CA THR A 69 8.12 -13.06 -11.56
C THR A 69 8.11 -13.03 -13.09
N ASN A 70 7.60 -14.09 -13.71
CA ASN A 70 7.33 -14.11 -15.14
C ASN A 70 6.07 -13.28 -15.44
N LEU A 71 6.27 -12.14 -16.11
CA LEU A 71 5.18 -11.26 -16.51
C LEU A 71 4.74 -11.57 -17.94
N SER A 72 3.43 -11.63 -18.17
CA SER A 72 2.86 -11.65 -19.53
C SER A 72 2.93 -10.26 -20.16
N TYR A 73 2.93 -10.18 -21.49
CA TYR A 73 2.83 -8.91 -22.21
C TYR A 73 1.40 -8.32 -22.19
N SER A 74 0.38 -9.13 -21.88
CA SER A 74 -1.02 -8.73 -21.91
C SER A 74 -1.56 -8.37 -20.53
N GLU A 75 -2.37 -7.31 -20.46
CA GLU A 75 -3.10 -6.94 -19.24
C GLU A 75 -4.10 -8.02 -18.80
N THR A 76 -4.65 -8.79 -19.75
CA THR A 76 -5.61 -9.87 -19.46
C THR A 76 -4.97 -11.04 -18.71
N GLU A 77 -3.65 -11.15 -18.74
CA GLU A 77 -2.85 -12.18 -18.08
C GLU A 77 -1.97 -11.56 -16.98
N ALA A 78 -2.37 -10.39 -16.48
CA ALA A 78 -1.64 -9.70 -15.42
C ALA A 78 -1.58 -10.55 -14.15
N THR A 79 -0.41 -10.59 -13.52
CA THR A 79 -0.22 -11.27 -12.24
C THR A 79 -0.59 -10.35 -11.09
N SER A 80 -1.09 -10.91 -9.99
CA SER A 80 -1.45 -10.16 -8.76
C SER A 80 -0.28 -9.97 -7.79
N SER A 81 0.90 -10.49 -8.15
CA SER A 81 2.13 -10.30 -7.38
C SER A 81 3.30 -10.01 -8.31
N LEU A 82 4.28 -9.29 -7.78
CA LEU A 82 5.53 -8.98 -8.45
C LEU A 82 6.69 -9.19 -7.48
N GLU A 83 7.69 -9.95 -7.90
CA GLU A 83 8.93 -10.20 -7.19
C GLU A 83 10.13 -9.93 -8.09
N PHE A 84 11.14 -9.25 -7.54
CA PHE A 84 12.36 -8.86 -8.24
C PHE A 84 13.55 -8.73 -7.27
N GLU A 85 14.75 -8.89 -7.82
CA GLU A 85 16.00 -8.64 -7.10
C GLU A 85 16.18 -7.13 -6.92
N ASP A 86 16.35 -6.68 -5.68
CA ASP A 86 16.64 -5.30 -5.33
C ASP A 86 18.06 -4.94 -5.78
N GLY A 87 18.19 -3.90 -6.59
CA GLY A 87 19.50 -3.41 -7.06
C GLY A 87 20.23 -2.53 -6.04
N HIS A 88 19.70 -2.38 -4.82
CA HIS A 88 20.36 -1.66 -3.74
C HIS A 88 20.81 -2.59 -2.62
N ILE A 89 21.99 -2.27 -2.06
CA ILE A 89 22.35 -2.74 -0.72
C ILE A 89 21.41 -1.98 0.24
N PRO A 90 20.72 -2.66 1.14
CA PRO A 90 19.70 -2.02 1.95
C PRO A 90 20.33 -1.08 3.01
N ILE A 91 20.09 0.24 2.88
CA ILE A 91 20.68 1.30 3.74
C ILE A 91 19.56 2.15 4.39
N PRO A 92 19.62 2.44 5.72
CA PRO A 92 20.34 1.73 6.77
C PRO A 92 19.46 0.56 7.21
N SER A 93 19.70 -0.62 6.65
CA SER A 93 18.83 -1.73 6.98
C SER A 93 19.43 -2.57 8.09
N ARG A 94 18.54 -3.04 8.95
CA ARG A 94 18.72 -4.13 9.90
C ARG A 94 19.33 -5.41 9.30
N TYR A 95 19.49 -5.46 7.98
CA TYR A 95 19.89 -6.59 7.16
C TYR A 95 21.27 -6.42 6.52
N GLN A 96 21.97 -5.29 6.78
CA GLN A 96 23.32 -5.04 6.27
C GLN A 96 24.32 -6.11 6.73
N ASP A 97 24.15 -6.61 7.95
CA ASP A 97 25.03 -7.62 8.55
C ASP A 97 24.66 -9.07 8.17
N LEU A 98 23.66 -9.28 7.30
CA LEU A 98 23.34 -10.63 6.81
C LEU A 98 24.45 -11.21 5.95
N GLY A 99 25.20 -10.37 5.22
CA GLY A 99 26.21 -10.83 4.27
C GLY A 99 25.63 -11.47 3.01
N SER A 100 24.35 -11.24 2.70
CA SER A 100 23.76 -11.63 1.42
C SER A 100 24.14 -10.62 0.33
N GLU A 101 24.43 -11.10 -0.88
CA GLU A 101 24.53 -10.26 -2.07
C GLU A 101 23.19 -10.18 -2.84
N TYR A 102 22.21 -10.99 -2.43
CA TYR A 102 20.93 -11.16 -3.12
C TYR A 102 19.80 -10.80 -2.16
N TYR A 103 19.09 -9.73 -2.50
CA TYR A 103 17.91 -9.29 -1.77
C TYR A 103 16.75 -9.16 -2.72
N TYR A 104 15.56 -9.54 -2.26
CA TYR A 104 14.36 -9.58 -3.08
C TYR A 104 13.23 -8.79 -2.42
N ILE A 105 12.47 -8.11 -3.27
CA ILE A 105 11.26 -7.41 -2.86
C ILE A 105 10.09 -8.12 -3.54
N ARG A 106 9.06 -8.43 -2.75
CA ARG A 106 7.80 -8.95 -3.26
C ARG A 106 6.63 -8.08 -2.85
N TYR A 107 5.80 -7.74 -3.82
CA TYR A 107 4.50 -7.11 -3.65
C TYR A 107 3.38 -8.12 -3.88
N HIS A 108 2.42 -8.17 -2.98
CA HIS A 108 1.22 -8.97 -3.14
C HIS A 108 0.10 -8.50 -2.21
N ILE A 109 -1.13 -8.88 -2.53
CA ILE A 109 -2.27 -8.78 -1.61
C ILE A 109 -2.51 -10.18 -1.03
N PRO A 110 -2.37 -10.38 0.29
CA PRO A 110 -2.71 -11.64 0.93
C PRO A 110 -4.16 -12.03 0.68
N ALA A 111 -4.41 -13.33 0.57
CA ALA A 111 -5.75 -13.85 0.30
C ALA A 111 -6.75 -13.40 1.37
N GLY A 112 -7.87 -12.81 0.93
CA GLY A 112 -8.93 -12.34 1.81
C GLY A 112 -8.68 -10.98 2.47
N THR A 113 -7.61 -10.28 2.11
CA THR A 113 -7.29 -8.93 2.59
C THR A 113 -7.46 -7.88 1.49
N GLN A 114 -7.38 -6.61 1.87
CA GLN A 114 -7.30 -5.47 0.96
C GLN A 114 -6.01 -4.67 1.18
N ASP A 115 -5.02 -5.31 1.79
CA ASP A 115 -3.78 -4.68 2.21
C ASP A 115 -2.67 -5.09 1.24
N LEU A 116 -1.94 -4.10 0.73
CA LEU A 116 -0.76 -4.35 -0.05
C LEU A 116 0.40 -4.63 0.89
N GLU A 117 0.89 -5.87 0.86
CA GLU A 117 2.07 -6.25 1.60
C GLU A 117 3.32 -6.17 0.73
N ARG A 118 4.35 -5.56 1.32
CA ARG A 118 5.72 -5.53 0.81
C ARG A 118 6.58 -6.43 1.68
N GLN A 119 7.09 -7.49 1.08
CA GLN A 119 8.02 -8.41 1.73
C GLN A 119 9.45 -8.12 1.30
N TYR A 120 10.37 -8.17 2.27
CA TYR A 120 11.82 -8.16 2.02
C TYR A 120 12.38 -9.54 2.30
N ARG A 121 13.12 -10.10 1.35
CA ARG A 121 13.41 -11.54 1.30
C ARG A 121 14.83 -11.86 0.86
N VAL A 122 15.26 -13.05 1.23
CA VAL A 122 16.50 -13.72 0.78
C VAL A 122 16.18 -15.18 0.44
N TYR A 123 17.05 -15.86 -0.30
CA TYR A 123 16.83 -17.25 -0.72
C TYR A 123 17.92 -18.18 -0.21
N CYS A 124 17.48 -19.34 0.28
CA CYS A 124 18.32 -20.27 1.03
C CYS A 124 17.98 -21.71 0.65
N PHE A 125 18.97 -22.62 0.76
CA PHE A 125 18.72 -24.06 0.61
C PHE A 125 18.22 -24.68 1.92
N ASP A 126 18.78 -24.23 3.04
CA ASP A 126 18.43 -24.69 4.38
C ASP A 126 17.27 -23.86 4.95
N SER A 127 16.57 -24.41 5.94
CA SER A 127 15.48 -23.73 6.65
C SER A 127 15.95 -22.39 7.24
N CYS A 128 15.11 -21.37 7.12
CA CYS A 128 15.35 -20.04 7.67
C CYS A 128 15.40 -20.04 9.21
N ASP A 129 16.47 -19.53 9.81
CA ASP A 129 16.59 -19.32 11.27
C ASP A 129 16.49 -17.84 11.65
N PHE A 130 15.37 -17.45 12.25
CA PHE A 130 15.14 -16.06 12.68
C PHE A 130 15.47 -15.79 14.16
N THR A 131 16.11 -16.74 14.86
CA THR A 131 16.43 -16.59 16.29
C THR A 131 17.24 -15.31 16.55
N ASN A 132 18.14 -14.96 15.63
CA ASN A 132 18.99 -13.77 15.69
C ASN A 132 18.37 -12.53 15.01
N CYS A 133 17.06 -12.55 14.72
CA CYS A 133 16.34 -11.47 14.04
C CYS A 133 15.19 -10.95 14.91
N GLN A 134 15.52 -10.36 16.05
CA GLN A 134 14.53 -9.82 17.00
C GLN A 134 13.99 -8.46 16.55
N PRO A 135 12.67 -8.17 16.61
CA PRO A 135 12.05 -6.95 16.07
C PRO A 135 12.67 -5.63 16.53
N GLN A 136 13.31 -5.63 17.70
CA GLN A 136 13.95 -4.46 18.33
C GLN A 136 15.48 -4.47 18.17
N SER A 137 16.05 -5.53 17.62
CA SER A 137 17.48 -5.62 17.33
C SER A 137 17.81 -4.79 16.10
N ALA A 138 18.87 -3.97 16.22
CA ALA A 138 19.43 -3.22 15.11
C ALA A 138 20.06 -4.13 14.03
N THR A 139 20.25 -5.42 14.32
CA THR A 139 20.91 -6.38 13.45
C THR A 139 20.11 -7.68 13.33
N CYS A 140 20.16 -8.29 12.16
CA CYS A 140 19.62 -9.61 11.85
C CYS A 140 20.73 -10.37 11.10
N THR A 141 21.17 -11.51 11.65
CA THR A 141 22.34 -12.26 11.17
C THR A 141 22.03 -13.75 11.13
N ASN A 142 22.77 -14.52 10.31
CA ASN A 142 22.69 -15.99 10.26
C ASN A 142 21.29 -16.53 9.98
N VAL A 143 20.50 -15.84 9.14
CA VAL A 143 19.19 -16.36 8.69
C VAL A 143 19.38 -17.64 7.89
N CYS A 144 20.49 -17.72 7.16
CA CYS A 144 20.86 -18.85 6.32
C CYS A 144 22.33 -19.18 6.51
N SER A 145 22.68 -20.45 6.31
CA SER A 145 24.07 -20.91 6.26
C SER A 145 24.84 -20.26 5.10
N SER A 146 24.14 -20.05 3.99
CA SER A 146 24.62 -19.42 2.77
C SER A 146 23.44 -18.85 1.98
N TYR A 147 23.67 -17.70 1.34
CA TYR A 147 22.67 -16.99 0.55
C TYR A 147 22.84 -17.27 -0.93
N HIS A 148 21.73 -17.47 -1.62
CA HIS A 148 21.71 -17.90 -3.01
C HIS A 148 20.71 -17.07 -3.82
N ARG A 149 20.83 -17.13 -5.15
CA ARG A 149 19.82 -16.59 -6.05
C ARG A 149 18.54 -17.43 -6.00
N TRP A 150 17.41 -16.81 -6.31
CA TRP A 150 16.08 -17.43 -6.31
C TRP A 150 15.94 -18.69 -7.18
N ASN A 151 16.77 -18.82 -8.22
CA ASN A 151 16.77 -19.92 -9.18
C ASN A 151 17.98 -20.86 -9.01
N ALA A 152 18.75 -20.73 -7.93
CA ALA A 152 19.89 -21.60 -7.70
C ALA A 152 19.43 -23.03 -7.39
N THR A 153 20.19 -24.00 -7.89
CA THR A 153 19.98 -25.43 -7.66
C THR A 153 21.28 -26.08 -7.21
N GLN A 154 21.20 -27.04 -6.29
CA GLN A 154 22.36 -27.83 -5.88
C GLN A 154 22.57 -29.01 -6.83
N GLU A 155 23.81 -29.22 -7.28
CA GLU A 155 24.17 -30.31 -8.20
C GLU A 155 24.11 -31.70 -7.53
N THR A 156 24.45 -31.77 -6.23
CA THR A 156 24.59 -33.03 -5.49
C THR A 156 23.28 -33.59 -4.95
N THR A 157 22.28 -32.74 -4.79
CA THR A 157 20.91 -33.09 -4.40
C THR A 157 20.03 -32.01 -5.01
N PRO A 158 19.09 -32.33 -5.92
CA PRO A 158 18.33 -31.31 -6.65
C PRO A 158 17.32 -30.62 -5.71
N THR A 159 17.86 -29.77 -4.85
CA THR A 159 17.15 -28.90 -3.94
C THR A 159 17.15 -27.52 -4.55
N SER A 160 15.98 -26.93 -4.72
CA SER A 160 15.82 -25.53 -5.11
C SER A 160 15.87 -24.65 -3.88
N THR A 161 16.31 -23.41 -4.03
CA THR A 161 16.19 -22.43 -2.95
C THR A 161 14.73 -22.15 -2.60
N HIS A 162 14.49 -21.75 -1.35
CA HIS A 162 13.20 -21.24 -0.90
C HIS A 162 13.35 -19.85 -0.27
N PRO A 163 12.30 -19.03 -0.29
CA PRO A 163 12.36 -17.66 0.24
C PRO A 163 12.27 -17.63 1.76
N CYS A 164 13.13 -16.85 2.39
CA CYS A 164 13.08 -16.44 3.79
C CYS A 164 12.60 -14.99 3.88
N VAL A 165 11.44 -14.77 4.53
CA VAL A 165 10.85 -13.44 4.69
C VAL A 165 11.51 -12.74 5.88
N LEU A 166 12.38 -11.77 5.58
CA LEU A 166 13.07 -10.95 6.59
C LEU A 166 12.13 -9.90 7.20
N GLU A 167 11.27 -9.35 6.36
CA GLU A 167 10.34 -8.29 6.72
C GLU A 167 9.03 -8.48 5.98
N ASP A 168 7.94 -8.24 6.68
CA ASP A 168 6.62 -8.14 6.08
C ASP A 168 5.93 -6.88 6.59
N LYS A 169 5.51 -6.02 5.67
CA LYS A 169 4.89 -4.73 6.01
C LYS A 169 3.73 -4.42 5.08
N ILE A 170 2.63 -4.02 5.69
CA ILE A 170 1.55 -3.33 5.00
C ILE A 170 2.06 -1.96 4.56
N ILE A 171 1.97 -1.69 3.27
CA ILE A 171 2.41 -0.42 2.65
C ILE A 171 1.27 0.31 1.94
N GLY A 172 0.08 -0.29 1.91
CA GLY A 172 -1.10 0.22 1.25
C GLY A 172 -2.33 -0.52 1.74
N GLU A 173 -3.48 0.13 1.64
CA GLU A 173 -4.77 -0.37 2.14
C GLU A 173 -5.85 -0.07 1.09
N TYR A 174 -7.01 -0.71 1.22
CA TYR A 174 -8.16 -0.56 0.32
C TYR A 174 -7.91 -1.10 -1.10
N LEU A 175 -6.88 -1.91 -1.36
CA LEU A 175 -6.66 -2.49 -2.68
C LEU A 175 -7.62 -3.67 -2.91
N THR A 176 -8.49 -3.53 -3.90
CA THR A 176 -9.33 -4.63 -4.40
C THR A 176 -8.77 -5.25 -5.68
N GLY A 177 -7.87 -4.54 -6.36
CA GLY A 177 -7.20 -5.01 -7.57
C GLY A 177 -5.72 -4.61 -7.60
N LEU A 178 -4.90 -5.54 -8.07
CA LEU A 178 -3.48 -5.35 -8.35
C LEU A 178 -3.10 -6.18 -9.56
N GLY A 179 -2.43 -5.57 -10.53
CA GLY A 179 -2.02 -6.23 -11.76
C GLY A 179 -0.65 -5.77 -12.22
N PHE A 180 0.18 -6.73 -12.63
CA PHE A 180 1.49 -6.51 -13.21
C PHE A 180 1.60 -7.24 -14.55
N TRP A 181 2.09 -6.52 -15.58
CA TRP A 181 2.34 -7.09 -16.90
C TRP A 181 3.43 -6.28 -17.64
N GLY A 182 3.99 -6.84 -18.70
CA GLY A 182 5.06 -6.23 -19.51
C GLY A 182 6.37 -6.98 -19.40
N SER A 183 7.45 -6.36 -19.88
CA SER A 183 8.81 -6.90 -19.80
C SER A 183 9.78 -5.82 -19.29
N SER A 184 10.46 -5.09 -20.18
CA SER A 184 11.36 -3.98 -19.83
C SER A 184 10.61 -2.76 -19.28
N VAL A 185 9.36 -2.58 -19.73
CA VAL A 185 8.42 -1.62 -19.16
C VAL A 185 7.32 -2.40 -18.44
N ILE A 186 7.36 -2.37 -17.11
CA ILE A 186 6.37 -3.00 -16.27
C ILE A 186 5.19 -2.05 -16.12
N SER A 187 4.03 -2.50 -16.55
CA SER A 187 2.76 -1.84 -16.31
C SER A 187 2.21 -2.32 -14.97
N VAL A 188 1.79 -1.37 -14.15
CA VAL A 188 1.20 -1.61 -12.84
C VAL A 188 -0.20 -1.03 -12.83
N SER A 189 -1.20 -1.85 -12.53
CA SER A 189 -2.57 -1.40 -12.23
C SER A 189 -2.91 -1.65 -10.79
N THR A 190 -3.64 -0.72 -10.19
CA THR A 190 -4.26 -0.90 -8.89
C THR A 190 -5.67 -0.33 -8.89
N THR A 191 -6.57 -1.03 -8.22
CA THR A 191 -7.93 -0.60 -7.93
C THR A 191 -8.04 -0.45 -6.42
N LEU A 192 -8.38 0.75 -5.97
CA LEU A 192 -8.62 1.05 -4.57
C LEU A 192 -10.11 1.30 -4.35
N GLU A 193 -10.70 0.68 -3.33
CA GLU A 193 -12.11 0.87 -2.97
C GLU A 193 -12.29 1.11 -1.48
N LYS A 194 -12.91 2.25 -1.17
CA LYS A 194 -13.30 2.62 0.19
C LYS A 194 -14.74 3.09 0.17
N GLU A 195 -15.62 2.32 0.81
CA GLU A 195 -17.07 2.55 0.83
C GLU A 195 -17.67 2.68 -0.58
N ASP A 196 -18.11 3.87 -0.97
CA ASP A 196 -18.73 4.19 -2.26
C ASP A 196 -17.75 4.81 -3.28
N LYS A 197 -16.46 4.89 -2.93
CA LYS A 197 -15.42 5.42 -3.80
C LYS A 197 -14.54 4.31 -4.33
N SER A 198 -14.36 4.31 -5.65
CA SER A 198 -13.43 3.46 -6.36
C SER A 198 -12.46 4.34 -7.15
N LEU A 199 -11.18 3.99 -7.12
CA LEU A 199 -10.12 4.67 -7.83
C LEU A 199 -9.25 3.65 -8.56
N ASN A 200 -9.22 3.75 -9.88
CA ASN A 200 -8.35 2.94 -10.73
C ASN A 200 -7.14 3.75 -11.13
N LEU A 201 -5.95 3.27 -10.78
CA LEU A 201 -4.69 3.87 -11.16
C LEU A 201 -3.89 2.91 -12.02
N LYS A 202 -3.26 3.44 -13.06
CA LYS A 202 -2.33 2.70 -13.91
C LYS A 202 -1.07 3.52 -14.10
N THR A 203 0.07 2.85 -14.09
CA THR A 203 1.36 3.46 -14.40
C THR A 203 2.23 2.50 -15.18
N LYS A 204 3.24 3.04 -15.85
CA LYS A 204 4.27 2.28 -16.56
C LYS A 204 5.61 2.66 -15.98
N VAL A 205 6.39 1.66 -15.61
CA VAL A 205 7.68 1.82 -14.95
C VAL A 205 8.73 1.13 -15.78
N TYR A 206 9.76 1.87 -16.15
CA TYR A 206 10.93 1.33 -16.83
C TYR A 206 11.94 0.84 -15.79
N GLY A 207 12.29 -0.45 -15.82
CA GLY A 207 13.38 -0.97 -15.01
C GLY A 207 14.71 -0.54 -15.62
N ARG A 208 15.59 0.11 -14.85
CA ARG A 208 16.86 0.61 -15.42
C ARG A 208 17.81 -0.52 -15.82
N ASN A 209 17.70 -1.67 -15.14
CA ASN A 209 18.58 -2.82 -15.34
C ASN A 209 17.83 -4.05 -15.86
N LEU A 210 16.56 -3.89 -16.27
CA LEU A 210 15.69 -4.96 -16.77
C LEU A 210 15.69 -5.06 -18.30
#